data_AF-A0A9E1MGT7-F1
#
_entry.id   AF-A0A9E1MGT7-F1
#
_cell.length_a   1.000
_cell.length_b   1.000
_cell.length_c   1.000
_cell.angle_alpha   90.00
_cell.angle_beta   90.00
_cell.angle_gamma   90.00
#
_symmetry.space_group_name_H-M   'P 1'
#
loop_
_entity.id
_entity.type
_entity.pdbx_description
1 polymer ?
#
loop_
_entity_poly.entity_id
_entity_poly.type
_entity_poly.pdbx_seq_one_letter_code
_entity_poly.pdbx_strand_id
1 'polypeptide(L)'
;MSGLVIGIIVGMIVFGFLLFRIESFIQFMNMDVAKYKLFAIYSVLQLFIQLIFAFILEKLYYEGKNTLANQYSLRFNLLNFVVLIGSALLIPNQVIVVIVTLSAIFIYMLVILFRSLERFHFHFQIFHFIKYNSVDLFNNIAFFFIFLFGLSNALEYGSEYALAITFISLITDTQWDSFEAISTTAKIDASKNQFCYNQHKKNAYQLLAILMGSSIFMFFLLYQFYQLNFTITMIFFGFEVINYLIYPIYRIQTCYLQLEYSALKTTTNKIFSCILRMGFSFLKTPYCTGLGQVCSSLYQLLSIQYLFHKNYRVLEDGTVLKKNELVKEKLKTLEEA
;
A
#
# COMPACT_ATOMS: atom_id res chain seq x y z
N MET A 1 -4.52 15.86 -19.22
CA MET A 1 -3.86 15.29 -20.41
C MET A 1 -2.34 15.47 -20.44
N SER A 2 -1.77 16.62 -20.06
CA SER A 2 -0.30 16.81 -20.07
C SER A 2 0.42 15.81 -19.14
N GLY A 3 -0.14 15.57 -17.95
CA GLY A 3 0.33 14.55 -17.02
C GLY A 3 0.23 13.11 -17.56
N LEU A 4 -0.74 12.79 -18.41
CA LEU A 4 -0.88 11.45 -19.00
C LEU A 4 0.24 11.20 -20.01
N VAL A 5 0.51 12.15 -20.92
CA VAL A 5 1.59 12.02 -21.91
C VAL A 5 2.95 11.98 -21.22
N ILE A 6 3.21 12.89 -20.27
CA ILE A 6 4.45 12.90 -19.49
C ILE A 6 4.59 11.60 -18.70
N GLY A 7 3.51 11.14 -18.06
CA GLY A 7 3.49 9.88 -17.31
C GLY A 7 3.82 8.67 -18.17
N ILE A 8 3.29 8.61 -19.41
CA ILE A 8 3.63 7.55 -20.38
C ILE A 8 5.12 7.61 -20.74
N ILE A 9 5.67 8.80 -21.02
CA ILE A 9 7.08 8.97 -21.37
C ILE A 9 7.99 8.54 -20.21
N VAL A 10 7.71 9.02 -19.00
CA VAL A 10 8.48 8.66 -17.79
C VAL A 10 8.37 7.17 -17.52
N GLY A 11 7.16 6.60 -17.62
CA GLY A 11 6.93 5.16 -17.48
C GLY A 11 7.73 4.36 -18.50
N MET A 12 7.74 4.77 -19.77
CA MET A 12 8.50 4.11 -20.83
C MET A 12 10.00 4.13 -20.54
N ILE A 13 10.55 5.25 -20.05
CA ILE A 13 11.96 5.35 -19.65
C ILE A 13 12.27 4.38 -18.49
N VAL A 14 11.46 4.39 -17.44
CA VAL A 14 11.69 3.58 -16.23
C VAL A 14 11.56 2.08 -16.52
N PHE A 15 10.43 1.65 -17.09
CA PHE A 15 10.20 0.24 -17.40
C PHE A 15 11.08 -0.24 -18.55
N GLY A 16 11.42 0.62 -19.52
CA GLY A 16 12.36 0.32 -20.59
C GLY A 16 13.78 0.09 -20.07
N PHE A 17 14.25 0.92 -19.14
CA PHE A 17 15.54 0.71 -18.47
C PHE A 17 15.56 -0.59 -17.66
N LEU A 18 14.50 -0.88 -16.91
CA LEU A 18 14.37 -2.12 -16.15
C LEU A 18 14.37 -3.36 -17.07
N LEU A 19 13.65 -3.29 -18.19
CA LEU A 19 13.61 -4.36 -19.19
C LEU A 19 14.99 -4.57 -19.84
N PHE A 20 15.71 -3.49 -20.16
CA PHE A 20 17.07 -3.56 -20.69
C PHE A 20 18.05 -4.20 -19.68
N ARG A 21 17.85 -3.96 -18.38
CA ARG A 21 18.67 -4.50 -17.29
C ARG A 21 18.05 -5.71 -16.60
N ILE A 22 17.13 -6.42 -17.25
CA ILE A 22 16.31 -7.44 -16.58
C ILE A 22 17.14 -8.55 -15.93
N GLU A 23 18.23 -9.00 -16.57
CA GLU A 23 19.10 -10.03 -16.01
C GLU A 23 19.86 -9.51 -14.78
N SER A 24 20.42 -8.29 -14.86
CA SER A 24 21.06 -7.65 -13.71
C SER A 24 20.08 -7.46 -12.55
N PHE A 25 18.81 -7.13 -12.86
CA PHE A 25 17.76 -7.01 -11.85
C PHE A 25 17.47 -8.35 -11.18
N ILE A 26 17.31 -9.43 -11.94
CA ILE A 26 17.07 -10.78 -11.39
C ILE A 26 18.25 -11.25 -10.53
N GLN A 27 19.48 -10.99 -10.99
CA GLN A 27 20.70 -11.27 -10.22
C GLN A 27 20.75 -10.44 -8.93
N PHE A 28 20.40 -9.16 -8.98
CA PHE A 28 20.30 -8.30 -7.80
C PHE A 28 19.26 -8.82 -6.80
N MET A 29 18.17 -9.42 -7.27
CA MET A 29 17.18 -10.07 -6.42
C MET A 29 17.62 -11.45 -5.89
N ASN A 30 18.87 -11.87 -6.13
CA ASN A 30 19.41 -13.18 -5.76
C ASN A 30 18.60 -14.36 -6.32
N MET A 31 18.10 -14.22 -7.55
CA MET A 31 17.27 -15.21 -8.22
C MET A 31 17.95 -15.78 -9.47
N ASP A 32 17.54 -16.98 -9.88
CA ASP A 32 18.04 -17.63 -11.10
C ASP A 32 17.47 -16.97 -12.37
N VAL A 33 18.34 -16.37 -13.17
CA VAL A 33 17.99 -15.73 -14.44
C VAL A 33 17.30 -16.70 -15.39
N ALA A 34 17.78 -17.93 -15.53
CA ALA A 34 17.22 -18.89 -16.48
C ALA A 34 15.77 -19.26 -16.13
N LYS A 35 15.46 -19.34 -14.83
CA LYS A 35 14.13 -19.68 -14.33
C LYS A 35 13.15 -18.50 -14.39
N TYR A 36 13.60 -17.30 -14.04
CA TYR A 36 12.69 -16.16 -13.80
C TYR A 36 12.64 -15.12 -14.92
N LYS A 37 13.54 -15.15 -15.91
CA LYS A 37 13.61 -14.13 -16.97
C LYS A 37 12.30 -13.94 -17.73
N LEU A 38 11.64 -15.02 -18.13
CA LEU A 38 10.38 -14.92 -18.88
C LEU A 38 9.28 -14.26 -18.04
N PHE A 39 9.12 -14.68 -16.78
CA PHE A 39 8.14 -14.12 -15.86
C PHE A 39 8.45 -12.65 -15.51
N ALA A 40 9.72 -12.30 -15.34
CA ALA A 40 10.14 -10.94 -15.05
C ALA A 40 9.85 -9.99 -16.24
N ILE A 41 10.15 -10.42 -17.47
CA ILE A 41 9.80 -9.66 -18.69
C ILE A 41 8.28 -9.46 -18.78
N TYR A 42 7.51 -10.54 -18.59
CA TYR A 42 6.05 -10.49 -18.57
C TYR A 42 5.54 -9.47 -17.56
N SER A 43 6.03 -9.55 -16.31
CA SER A 43 5.60 -8.67 -15.21
C SER A 43 5.93 -7.21 -15.49
N VAL A 44 7.13 -6.91 -15.99
CA VAL A 44 7.56 -5.53 -16.33
C VAL A 44 6.68 -4.94 -17.43
N LEU A 45 6.40 -5.71 -18.49
CA LEU A 45 5.53 -5.25 -19.58
C LEU A 45 4.08 -5.09 -19.12
N GLN A 46 3.56 -6.03 -18.32
CA GLN A 46 2.22 -5.94 -17.76
C GLN A 46 2.06 -4.71 -16.86
N LEU A 47 3.03 -4.44 -15.97
CA LEU A 47 3.02 -3.26 -15.10
C LEU A 47 3.02 -1.96 -15.91
N PHE A 48 3.77 -1.90 -17.02
CA PHE A 48 3.74 -0.74 -17.91
C PHE A 48 2.35 -0.55 -18.55
N ILE A 49 1.73 -1.61 -19.07
CA ILE A 49 0.38 -1.54 -19.65
C ILE A 49 -0.63 -1.08 -18.59
N GLN A 50 -0.52 -1.62 -17.37
CA GLN A 50 -1.40 -1.29 -16.25
C GLN A 50 -1.20 0.15 -15.76
N LEU A 51 0.03 0.69 -15.81
CA LEU A 51 0.31 2.10 -15.52
C LEU A 51 -0.45 3.03 -16.49
N ILE A 52 -0.35 2.76 -17.81
CA ILE A 52 -1.07 3.56 -18.80
C ILE A 52 -2.58 3.47 -18.57
N PHE A 53 -3.07 2.27 -18.30
CA PHE A 53 -4.48 2.05 -18.00
C PHE A 53 -4.94 2.79 -16.74
N ALA A 54 -4.13 2.80 -15.68
CA ALA A 54 -4.40 3.54 -14.45
C ALA A 54 -4.52 5.06 -14.70
N PHE A 55 -3.66 5.65 -15.53
CA PHE A 55 -3.79 7.06 -15.91
C PHE A 55 -5.12 7.37 -16.61
N ILE A 56 -5.62 6.44 -17.43
CA ILE A 56 -6.93 6.62 -18.06
C ILE A 56 -8.06 6.54 -17.03
N LEU A 57 -7.99 5.60 -16.08
CA LEU A 57 -8.97 5.49 -15.00
C LEU A 57 -8.98 6.75 -14.12
N GLU A 58 -7.81 7.22 -13.68
CA GLU A 58 -7.66 8.45 -12.89
C GLU A 58 -8.28 9.66 -13.60
N LYS A 59 -8.04 9.77 -14.92
CA LYS A 59 -8.67 10.80 -15.74
C LYS A 59 -10.19 10.70 -15.70
N LEU A 60 -10.76 9.51 -15.87
CA LEU A 60 -12.21 9.32 -15.86
C LEU A 60 -12.83 9.62 -14.49
N TYR A 61 -12.17 9.23 -13.39
CA TYR A 61 -12.61 9.59 -12.05
C TYR A 61 -12.57 11.10 -11.81
N TYR A 62 -11.52 11.78 -12.30
CA TYR A 62 -11.41 13.23 -12.22
C TYR A 62 -12.54 13.95 -13.00
N GLU A 63 -12.97 13.39 -14.13
CA GLU A 63 -14.10 13.87 -14.92
C GLU A 63 -15.48 13.49 -14.35
N GLY A 64 -15.54 12.81 -13.19
CA GLY A 64 -16.79 12.33 -12.58
C GLY A 64 -17.42 11.14 -13.30
N LYS A 65 -16.73 10.52 -14.26
CA LYS A 65 -17.19 9.36 -15.05
C LYS A 65 -16.93 8.04 -14.32
N ASN A 66 -17.27 7.98 -13.04
CA ASN A 66 -16.90 6.87 -12.13
C ASN A 66 -17.48 5.52 -12.57
N THR A 67 -18.72 5.50 -13.04
CA THR A 67 -19.37 4.27 -13.53
C THR A 67 -18.66 3.69 -14.74
N LEU A 68 -18.22 4.53 -15.68
CA LEU A 68 -17.46 4.12 -16.85
C LEU A 68 -16.06 3.64 -16.46
N ALA A 69 -15.37 4.35 -15.56
CA ALA A 69 -14.07 3.94 -15.03
C ALA A 69 -14.14 2.56 -14.37
N ASN A 70 -15.15 2.32 -13.52
CA ASN A 70 -15.38 1.03 -12.87
C ASN A 70 -15.66 -0.08 -13.89
N GLN A 71 -16.46 0.19 -14.92
CA GLN A 71 -16.73 -0.78 -15.98
C GLN A 71 -15.47 -1.16 -16.77
N TYR A 72 -14.64 -0.17 -17.11
CA TYR A 72 -13.36 -0.43 -17.78
C TYR A 72 -12.41 -1.21 -16.88
N SER A 73 -12.29 -0.84 -15.60
CA SER A 73 -11.46 -1.56 -14.63
C SER A 73 -11.88 -3.03 -14.50
N LEU A 74 -13.19 -3.30 -14.36
CA LEU A 74 -13.71 -4.66 -14.27
C LEU A 74 -13.41 -5.47 -15.54
N ARG A 75 -13.68 -4.90 -16.72
CA ARG A 75 -13.43 -5.57 -18.01
C ARG A 75 -11.94 -5.84 -18.23
N PHE A 76 -11.06 -4.89 -17.91
CA PHE A 76 -9.61 -5.06 -18.03
C PHE A 76 -9.11 -6.22 -17.16
N ASN A 77 -9.48 -6.22 -15.88
CA ASN A 77 -9.03 -7.25 -14.93
C ASN A 77 -9.61 -8.62 -15.26
N LEU A 78 -10.89 -8.70 -15.65
CA LEU A 78 -11.51 -9.95 -16.07
C LEU A 78 -10.90 -10.49 -17.37
N LEU A 79 -10.62 -9.62 -18.34
CA LEU A 79 -9.90 -9.99 -19.55
C LEU A 79 -8.51 -10.56 -19.21
N ASN A 80 -7.73 -9.86 -18.38
CA ASN A 80 -6.41 -10.32 -17.96
C ASN A 80 -6.49 -11.69 -17.29
N PHE A 81 -7.40 -11.86 -16.33
CA PHE A 81 -7.61 -13.12 -15.63
C PHE A 81 -8.00 -14.27 -16.57
N VAL A 82 -9.04 -14.08 -17.40
CA VAL A 82 -9.56 -15.12 -18.29
C VAL A 82 -8.53 -15.50 -19.34
N VAL A 83 -7.84 -14.53 -19.95
CA VAL A 83 -6.84 -14.83 -20.98
C VAL A 83 -5.62 -15.50 -20.36
N LEU A 84 -5.12 -15.01 -19.22
CA LEU A 84 -3.95 -15.61 -18.55
C LEU A 84 -4.24 -17.04 -18.10
N ILE A 85 -5.29 -17.24 -17.30
CA ILE A 85 -5.62 -18.56 -16.73
C ILE A 85 -6.09 -19.50 -17.83
N GLY A 86 -6.96 -19.04 -18.73
CA GLY A 86 -7.46 -19.84 -19.85
C GLY A 86 -6.33 -20.30 -20.77
N SER A 87 -5.41 -19.40 -21.14
CA SER A 87 -4.26 -19.79 -21.98
C SER A 87 -3.28 -20.69 -21.23
N ALA A 88 -3.00 -20.44 -19.94
CA ALA A 88 -2.11 -21.27 -19.14
C ALA A 88 -2.63 -22.71 -18.94
N LEU A 89 -3.95 -22.90 -18.88
CA LEU A 89 -4.56 -24.24 -18.78
C LEU A 89 -4.55 -25.01 -20.10
N LEU A 90 -4.59 -24.31 -21.23
CA LEU A 90 -4.73 -24.92 -22.56
C LEU A 90 -3.39 -25.07 -23.30
N ILE A 91 -2.42 -24.20 -23.02
CA ILE A 91 -1.17 -24.08 -23.79
C ILE A 91 0.02 -24.41 -22.89
N PRO A 92 0.81 -25.46 -23.20
CA PRO A 92 1.96 -25.84 -22.39
C PRO A 92 3.15 -24.88 -22.53
N ASN A 93 3.22 -24.12 -23.63
CA ASN A 93 4.32 -23.19 -23.88
C ASN A 93 4.09 -21.83 -23.20
N GLN A 94 4.85 -21.56 -22.14
CA GLN A 94 4.79 -20.32 -21.36
C GLN A 94 5.02 -19.05 -22.18
N VAL A 95 5.86 -19.10 -23.22
CA VAL A 95 6.14 -17.92 -24.07
C VAL A 95 4.89 -17.53 -24.85
N ILE A 96 4.15 -18.52 -25.36
CA ILE A 96 2.89 -18.27 -26.09
C ILE A 96 1.85 -17.69 -25.13
N VAL A 97 1.72 -18.24 -23.92
CA VAL A 97 0.81 -17.74 -22.86
C VAL A 97 1.10 -16.26 -22.57
N VAL A 98 2.37 -15.91 -22.39
CA VAL A 98 2.82 -14.53 -22.15
C VAL A 98 2.46 -13.60 -23.32
N ILE A 99 2.76 -14.00 -24.56
CA ILE A 99 2.47 -13.19 -25.75
C ILE A 99 0.97 -12.95 -25.90
N VAL A 100 0.15 -14.01 -25.84
CA VAL A 100 -1.31 -13.93 -25.98
C VAL A 100 -1.89 -13.01 -24.91
N THR A 101 -1.49 -13.19 -23.65
CA THR A 101 -1.98 -12.38 -22.53
C THR A 101 -1.61 -10.91 -22.70
N LEU A 102 -0.33 -10.60 -22.94
CA LEU A 102 0.13 -9.22 -23.10
C LEU A 102 -0.51 -8.54 -24.32
N SER A 103 -0.62 -9.23 -25.46
CA SER A 103 -1.27 -8.70 -26.64
C SER A 103 -2.74 -8.37 -26.40
N ALA A 104 -3.48 -9.25 -25.72
CA ALA A 104 -4.90 -9.03 -25.41
C ALA A 104 -5.10 -7.79 -24.54
N ILE A 105 -4.38 -7.66 -23.42
CA ILE A 105 -4.51 -6.50 -22.53
C ILE A 105 -3.96 -5.22 -23.16
N PHE A 106 -2.92 -5.31 -23.99
CA PHE A 106 -2.34 -4.16 -24.69
C PHE A 106 -3.31 -3.60 -25.74
N ILE A 107 -3.92 -4.44 -26.56
CA ILE A 107 -4.92 -4.02 -27.56
C ILE A 107 -6.10 -3.35 -26.86
N TYR A 108 -6.60 -3.95 -25.78
CA TYR A 108 -7.71 -3.37 -25.03
C TYR A 108 -7.34 -2.01 -24.42
N MET A 109 -6.15 -1.90 -23.82
CA MET A 109 -5.63 -0.63 -23.30
C MET A 109 -5.54 0.42 -24.41
N LEU A 110 -4.99 0.09 -25.58
CA LEU A 110 -4.89 1.00 -26.72
C LEU A 110 -6.26 1.50 -27.18
N VAL A 111 -7.25 0.60 -27.31
CA VAL A 111 -8.63 0.97 -27.70
C VAL A 111 -9.21 2.01 -26.74
N ILE A 112 -9.02 1.83 -25.42
CA ILE A 112 -9.50 2.78 -24.42
C ILE A 112 -8.69 4.07 -24.45
N LEU A 113 -7.37 3.99 -24.62
CA LEU A 113 -6.50 5.16 -24.71
C LEU A 113 -6.93 6.06 -25.86
N PHE A 114 -7.14 5.52 -27.06
CA PHE A 114 -7.60 6.27 -28.22
C PHE A 114 -8.99 6.88 -28.01
N ARG A 115 -9.91 6.15 -27.37
CA ARG A 115 -11.24 6.70 -27.00
C ARG A 115 -11.16 7.82 -25.97
N SER A 116 -10.11 7.84 -25.16
CA SER A 116 -9.92 8.84 -24.10
C SER A 116 -9.16 10.08 -24.60
N LEU A 117 -8.53 10.06 -25.77
CA LEU A 117 -7.80 11.21 -26.30
C LEU A 117 -8.76 12.29 -26.83
N GLU A 118 -9.01 13.33 -26.03
CA GLU A 118 -9.59 14.60 -26.49
C GLU A 118 -8.50 15.58 -26.97
N ARG A 119 -8.89 16.61 -27.73
CA ARG A 119 -7.95 17.63 -28.26
C ARG A 119 -7.15 18.26 -27.14
N PHE A 120 -5.83 18.28 -27.33
CA PHE A 120 -4.87 18.50 -26.26
C PHE A 120 -4.24 19.90 -26.27
N HIS A 121 -4.12 20.50 -25.08
CA HIS A 121 -3.24 21.64 -24.83
C HIS A 121 -2.14 21.24 -23.82
N PHE A 122 -0.87 21.29 -24.24
CA PHE A 122 0.28 20.95 -23.40
C PHE A 122 0.58 22.08 -22.43
N HIS A 123 0.62 21.76 -21.13
CA HIS A 123 1.01 22.69 -20.08
C HIS A 123 1.87 21.96 -19.05
N PHE A 124 3.06 22.50 -18.75
CA PHE A 124 4.07 21.83 -17.94
C PHE A 124 4.14 22.47 -16.54
N GLN A 125 3.73 21.75 -15.50
CA GLN A 125 3.70 22.27 -14.12
C GLN A 125 4.24 21.25 -13.08
N ILE A 126 5.40 20.62 -13.35
CA ILE A 126 6.01 19.62 -12.47
C ILE A 126 6.32 20.17 -11.06
N PHE A 127 6.84 21.40 -10.96
CA PHE A 127 7.22 21.98 -9.67
C PHE A 127 6.02 22.23 -8.75
N HIS A 128 4.85 22.54 -9.33
CA HIS A 128 3.62 22.67 -8.55
C HIS A 128 3.23 21.30 -7.98
N PHE A 129 3.24 20.25 -8.80
CA PHE A 129 2.91 18.89 -8.37
C PHE A 129 3.78 18.37 -7.21
N ILE A 130 5.11 18.54 -7.29
CA ILE A 130 6.03 18.10 -6.23
C ILE A 130 5.70 18.81 -4.90
N LYS A 131 5.31 20.09 -4.94
CA LYS A 131 4.96 20.83 -3.72
C LYS A 131 3.74 20.24 -3.00
N TYR A 132 2.67 19.91 -3.73
CA TYR A 132 1.43 19.40 -3.13
C TYR A 132 1.49 17.93 -2.74
N ASN A 133 2.23 17.11 -3.50
CA ASN A 133 2.29 15.66 -3.30
C ASN A 133 3.64 15.17 -2.74
N SER A 134 4.47 16.07 -2.21
CA SER A 134 5.82 15.75 -1.69
C SER A 134 5.84 14.62 -0.67
N VAL A 135 4.84 14.57 0.22
CA VAL A 135 4.73 13.54 1.26
C VAL A 135 4.44 12.17 0.66
N ASP A 136 3.51 12.10 -0.30
CA ASP A 136 3.17 10.85 -0.98
C ASP A 136 4.28 10.39 -1.91
N LEU A 137 4.95 11.33 -2.59
CA LEU A 137 6.15 11.06 -3.38
C LEU A 137 7.27 10.46 -2.51
N PHE A 138 7.55 11.06 -1.35
CA PHE A 138 8.53 10.53 -0.40
C PHE A 138 8.15 9.12 0.06
N ASN A 139 6.90 8.91 0.47
CA ASN A 139 6.43 7.59 0.89
C ASN A 139 6.65 6.55 -0.22
N ASN A 140 6.25 6.85 -1.46
CA ASN A 140 6.41 5.93 -2.58
C ASN A 140 7.88 5.62 -2.89
N ILE A 141 8.77 6.61 -2.84
CA ILE A 141 10.22 6.41 -3.03
C ILE A 141 10.79 5.55 -1.89
N ALA A 142 10.41 5.80 -0.65
CA ALA A 142 10.86 5.01 0.49
C ALA A 142 10.36 3.56 0.40
N PHE A 143 9.10 3.34 0.02
CA PHE A 143 8.54 2.00 -0.21
C PHE A 143 9.27 1.26 -1.34
N PHE A 144 9.63 1.95 -2.42
CA PHE A 144 10.47 1.38 -3.48
C PHE A 144 11.79 0.85 -2.91
N PHE A 145 12.50 1.63 -2.11
CA PHE A 145 13.76 1.18 -1.51
C PHE A 145 13.58 0.08 -0.45
N ILE A 146 12.54 0.17 0.38
CA ILE A 146 12.19 -0.86 1.37
C ILE A 146 12.03 -2.21 0.70
N PHE A 147 11.21 -2.29 -0.35
CA PHE A 147 10.95 -3.56 -1.02
C PHE A 147 12.08 -4.00 -1.93
N LEU A 148 12.75 -3.07 -2.65
CA LEU A 148 13.86 -3.43 -3.53
C LEU A 148 15.00 -4.11 -2.76
N PHE A 149 15.48 -3.48 -1.69
CA PHE A 149 16.57 -4.03 -0.89
C PHE A 149 16.10 -5.12 0.07
N GLY A 150 14.92 -4.94 0.68
CA GLY A 150 14.39 -5.89 1.63
C GLY A 150 14.06 -7.24 1.00
N LEU A 151 13.41 -7.26 -0.18
CA LEU A 151 13.15 -8.50 -0.91
C LEU A 151 14.44 -9.11 -1.45
N SER A 152 15.33 -8.31 -2.06
CA SER A 152 16.65 -8.80 -2.50
C SER A 152 17.41 -9.52 -1.37
N ASN A 153 17.47 -8.90 -0.18
CA ASN A 153 18.10 -9.49 1.00
C ASN A 153 17.38 -10.76 1.46
N ALA A 154 16.05 -10.80 1.44
CA ALA A 154 15.30 -11.99 1.87
C ALA A 154 15.46 -13.18 0.92
N LEU A 155 15.47 -12.92 -0.38
CA LEU A 155 15.62 -13.94 -1.41
C LEU A 155 17.01 -14.57 -1.43
N GLU A 156 18.04 -13.85 -0.93
CA GLU A 156 19.40 -14.35 -0.74
C GLU A 156 19.46 -15.63 0.13
N TYR A 157 18.52 -15.78 1.07
CA TYR A 157 18.48 -16.91 2.02
C TYR A 157 17.73 -18.14 1.49
N GLY A 158 17.19 -18.08 0.28
CA GLY A 158 16.61 -19.23 -0.41
C GLY A 158 15.13 -19.11 -0.79
N SER A 159 14.68 -20.03 -1.63
CA SER A 159 13.32 -20.03 -2.17
C SER A 159 12.22 -20.25 -1.14
N GLU A 160 12.53 -20.86 0.01
CA GLU A 160 11.57 -21.04 1.11
C GLU A 160 11.12 -19.69 1.71
N TYR A 161 12.02 -18.70 1.79
CA TYR A 161 11.69 -17.34 2.22
C TYR A 161 10.86 -16.61 1.17
N ALA A 162 11.21 -16.76 -0.11
CA ALA A 162 10.43 -16.22 -1.22
C ALA A 162 8.99 -16.72 -1.19
N LEU A 163 8.82 -18.04 -0.99
CA LEU A 163 7.53 -18.70 -0.93
C LEU A 163 6.74 -18.26 0.30
N ALA A 164 7.37 -18.20 1.47
CA ALA A 164 6.73 -17.75 2.70
C ALA A 164 6.24 -16.29 2.59
N ILE A 165 7.08 -15.36 2.11
CA ILE A 165 6.70 -13.95 1.91
C ILE A 165 5.52 -13.85 0.94
N THR A 166 5.61 -14.51 -0.22
CA THR A 166 4.56 -14.48 -1.24
C THR A 166 3.25 -15.05 -0.70
N PHE A 167 3.31 -16.15 0.04
CA PHE A 167 2.14 -16.78 0.64
C PHE A 167 1.49 -15.89 1.71
N ILE A 168 2.29 -15.24 2.57
CA ILE A 168 1.76 -14.30 3.57
C ILE A 168 1.12 -13.10 2.89
N SER A 169 1.78 -12.46 1.93
CA SER A 169 1.21 -11.35 1.14
C SER A 169 -0.12 -11.75 0.48
N LEU A 170 -0.20 -12.95 -0.10
CA LEU A 170 -1.42 -13.48 -0.71
C LEU A 170 -2.61 -13.50 0.26
N ILE A 171 -2.37 -13.80 1.55
CA ILE A 171 -3.43 -13.91 2.55
C ILE A 171 -3.64 -12.66 3.41
N THR A 172 -2.82 -11.61 3.25
CA THR A 172 -2.89 -10.39 4.08
C THR A 172 -3.04 -9.08 3.30
N ASP A 173 -2.60 -8.98 2.05
CA ASP A 173 -2.54 -7.68 1.36
C ASP A 173 -3.92 -7.05 1.16
N THR A 174 -4.92 -7.85 0.74
CA THR A 174 -6.31 -7.34 0.59
C THR A 174 -6.92 -6.90 1.93
N GLN A 175 -6.52 -7.54 3.03
CA GLN A 175 -6.93 -7.16 4.37
C GLN A 175 -6.31 -5.83 4.78
N TRP A 176 -5.03 -5.60 4.44
CA TRP A 176 -4.39 -4.30 4.65
C TRP A 176 -5.08 -3.16 3.89
N ASP A 177 -5.47 -3.38 2.64
CA ASP A 177 -6.19 -2.39 1.84
C ASP A 177 -7.55 -2.03 2.48
N SER A 178 -8.25 -3.04 2.98
CA SER A 178 -9.54 -2.86 3.67
C SER A 178 -9.41 -2.08 4.98
N PHE A 179 -8.23 -2.11 5.61
CA PHE A 179 -7.95 -1.43 6.87
C PHE A 179 -7.89 0.10 6.76
N GLU A 180 -7.73 0.64 5.55
CA GLU A 180 -7.77 2.10 5.31
C GLU A 180 -9.16 2.70 5.63
N ALA A 181 -10.22 1.88 5.73
CA ALA A 181 -11.54 2.32 6.20
C ALA A 181 -11.50 2.96 7.60
N ILE A 182 -10.57 2.55 8.47
CA ILE A 182 -10.37 3.16 9.80
C ILE A 182 -9.96 4.63 9.67
N SER A 183 -9.01 4.91 8.78
CA SER A 183 -8.50 6.25 8.48
C SER A 183 -9.60 7.14 7.89
N THR A 184 -10.36 6.60 6.93
CA THR A 184 -11.46 7.32 6.28
C THR A 184 -12.55 7.73 7.26
N THR A 185 -13.05 6.80 8.07
CA THR A 185 -14.12 7.07 9.04
C THR A 185 -13.67 8.03 10.13
N ALA A 186 -12.48 7.82 10.71
CA ALA A 186 -11.92 8.71 11.73
C ALA A 186 -11.77 10.16 11.25
N LYS A 187 -11.32 10.38 10.01
CA LYS A 187 -11.16 11.73 9.44
C LYS A 187 -12.50 12.41 9.17
N ILE A 188 -13.49 11.68 8.65
CA ILE A 188 -14.84 12.23 8.40
C ILE A 188 -15.46 12.69 9.70
N ASP A 189 -15.45 11.86 10.74
CA ASP A 189 -16.10 12.19 12.01
C ASP A 189 -15.35 13.28 12.76
N ALA A 190 -14.01 13.30 12.70
CA ALA A 190 -13.22 14.41 13.21
C ALA A 190 -13.56 15.74 12.51
N SER A 191 -13.65 15.76 11.18
CA SER A 191 -14.02 16.99 10.44
C SER A 191 -15.44 17.51 10.73
N LYS A 192 -16.32 16.63 11.23
CA LYS A 192 -17.70 16.95 11.61
C LYS A 192 -17.87 17.23 13.10
N ASN A 193 -16.79 17.23 13.90
CA ASN A 193 -16.83 17.30 15.36
C ASN A 193 -17.69 16.19 16.01
N GLN A 194 -17.75 15.02 15.37
CA GLN A 194 -18.51 13.83 15.83
C GLN A 194 -17.58 12.69 16.28
N PHE A 195 -16.30 12.98 16.48
CA PHE A 195 -15.28 11.97 16.78
C PHE A 195 -15.40 11.45 18.22
N CYS A 196 -15.67 10.15 18.37
CA CYS A 196 -15.65 9.44 19.65
C CYS A 196 -14.56 8.35 19.65
N TYR A 197 -13.51 8.54 20.46
CA TYR A 197 -12.33 7.66 20.45
C TYR A 197 -12.68 6.21 20.82
N ASN A 198 -13.48 6.01 21.87
CA ASN A 198 -13.85 4.68 22.35
C ASN A 198 -14.67 3.91 21.30
N GLN A 199 -15.59 4.60 20.61
CA GLN A 199 -16.38 3.99 19.54
C GLN A 199 -15.51 3.63 18.32
N HIS A 200 -14.64 4.54 17.86
CA HIS A 200 -13.71 4.23 16.76
C HIS A 200 -12.80 3.07 17.12
N LYS A 201 -12.28 3.02 18.34
CA LYS A 201 -11.43 1.91 18.81
C LYS A 201 -12.19 0.59 18.77
N LYS A 202 -13.41 0.54 19.33
CA LYS A 202 -14.26 -0.65 19.31
C LYS A 202 -14.54 -1.14 17.89
N ASN A 203 -14.98 -0.25 17.00
CA ASN A 203 -15.29 -0.58 15.61
C ASN A 203 -14.04 -1.07 14.85
N ALA A 204 -12.89 -0.43 15.07
CA ALA A 204 -11.64 -0.83 14.42
C ALA A 204 -11.17 -2.23 14.86
N TYR A 205 -11.35 -2.60 16.14
CA TYR A 205 -11.04 -3.95 16.61
C TYR A 205 -12.05 -4.99 16.13
N GLN A 206 -13.32 -4.62 15.92
CA GLN A 206 -14.30 -5.49 15.25
C GLN A 206 -13.90 -5.75 13.79
N LEU A 207 -13.52 -4.71 13.05
CA LEU A 207 -13.00 -4.85 11.69
C LEU A 207 -11.73 -5.71 11.67
N LEU A 208 -10.81 -5.50 12.62
CA LEU A 208 -9.60 -6.31 12.76
C LEU A 208 -9.94 -7.80 12.92
N ALA A 209 -10.91 -8.14 13.77
CA ALA A 209 -11.32 -9.52 13.98
C ALA A 209 -11.84 -10.18 12.68
N ILE A 210 -12.63 -9.45 11.88
CA ILE A 210 -13.12 -9.92 10.58
C ILE A 210 -11.95 -10.18 9.62
N LEU A 211 -11.05 -9.20 9.49
CA LEU A 211 -9.94 -9.26 8.55
C LEU A 211 -8.93 -10.35 8.94
N MET A 212 -8.53 -10.40 10.20
CA MET A 212 -7.65 -11.46 10.72
C MET A 212 -8.28 -12.84 10.56
N GLY A 213 -9.58 -12.97 10.87
CA GLY A 213 -10.33 -14.22 10.65
C GLY A 213 -10.30 -14.67 9.19
N SER A 214 -10.41 -13.73 8.24
CA SER A 214 -10.30 -14.02 6.81
C SER A 214 -8.89 -14.48 6.40
N SER A 215 -7.82 -13.86 6.92
CA SER A 215 -6.44 -14.29 6.67
C SER A 215 -6.17 -15.69 7.22
N ILE A 216 -6.65 -15.99 8.43
CA ILE A 216 -6.54 -17.32 9.05
C ILE A 216 -7.31 -18.36 8.22
N PHE A 217 -8.52 -18.03 7.77
CA PHE A 217 -9.32 -18.92 6.92
C PHE A 217 -8.60 -19.23 5.60
N MET A 218 -8.06 -18.19 4.93
CA MET A 218 -7.27 -18.38 3.71
C MET A 218 -5.99 -19.18 3.95
N PHE A 219 -5.31 -18.97 5.09
CA PHE A 219 -4.15 -19.76 5.49
C PHE A 219 -4.52 -21.25 5.47
N PHE A 220 -5.58 -21.66 6.17
CA PHE A 220 -5.96 -23.08 6.25
C PHE A 220 -6.36 -23.67 4.89
N LEU A 221 -7.10 -22.91 4.07
CA LEU A 221 -7.50 -23.38 2.75
C LEU A 221 -6.33 -23.55 1.80
N LEU A 222 -5.42 -22.56 1.79
CA LEU A 222 -4.35 -22.48 0.80
C LEU A 222 -3.11 -23.26 1.20
N TYR A 223 -2.85 -23.47 2.50
CA TYR A 223 -1.63 -24.10 3.02
C TYR A 223 -1.29 -25.43 2.33
N GLN A 224 -2.31 -26.27 2.07
CA GLN A 224 -2.14 -27.58 1.41
C GLN A 224 -1.63 -27.51 -0.03
N PHE A 225 -1.78 -26.36 -0.71
CA PHE A 225 -1.38 -26.18 -2.10
C PHE A 225 0.06 -25.65 -2.25
N TYR A 226 0.72 -25.29 -1.14
CA TYR A 226 2.07 -24.73 -1.16
C TYR A 226 3.03 -25.54 -0.29
N GLN A 227 4.25 -25.74 -0.78
CA GLN A 227 5.32 -26.45 -0.05
C GLN A 227 6.01 -25.51 0.95
N LEU A 228 5.28 -25.08 1.98
CA LEU A 228 5.72 -24.07 2.93
C LEU A 228 6.57 -24.64 4.07
N ASN A 229 7.66 -23.96 4.40
CA ASN A 229 8.35 -24.14 5.68
C ASN A 229 7.53 -23.47 6.78
N PHE A 230 6.84 -24.28 7.58
CA PHE A 230 5.90 -23.79 8.60
C PHE A 230 6.54 -22.77 9.55
N THR A 231 7.76 -23.01 10.03
CA THR A 231 8.44 -22.10 10.96
C THR A 231 8.67 -20.73 10.34
N ILE A 232 9.21 -20.67 9.12
CA ILE A 232 9.48 -19.41 8.42
C ILE A 232 8.17 -18.68 8.13
N THR A 233 7.16 -19.41 7.65
CA THR A 233 5.83 -18.85 7.37
C THR A 233 5.20 -18.24 8.61
N MET A 234 5.27 -18.92 9.77
CA MET A 234 4.71 -18.40 11.02
C MET A 234 5.47 -17.19 11.56
N ILE A 235 6.78 -17.05 11.29
CA ILE A 235 7.52 -15.84 11.63
C ILE A 235 7.00 -14.64 10.83
N PHE A 236 6.87 -14.78 9.51
CA PHE A 236 6.31 -13.70 8.66
C PHE A 236 4.86 -13.38 9.03
N PHE A 237 4.04 -14.40 9.27
CA PHE A 237 2.66 -14.20 9.74
C PHE A 237 2.64 -13.48 11.09
N GLY A 238 3.56 -13.82 12.00
CA GLY A 238 3.72 -13.16 13.29
C GLY A 238 4.01 -11.66 13.15
N PHE A 239 4.85 -11.26 12.19
CA PHE A 239 5.05 -9.84 11.89
C PHE A 239 3.74 -9.16 11.47
N GLU A 240 2.97 -9.77 10.58
CA GLU A 240 1.68 -9.21 10.16
C GLU A 240 0.69 -9.10 11.34
N VAL A 241 0.59 -10.14 12.17
CA VAL A 241 -0.28 -10.14 13.36
C VAL A 241 0.06 -9.01 14.33
N ILE A 242 1.34 -8.81 14.64
CA ILE A 242 1.78 -7.73 15.52
C ILE A 242 1.36 -6.37 14.96
N ASN A 243 1.58 -6.15 13.66
CA ASN A 243 1.24 -4.89 13.00
C ASN A 243 -0.28 -4.66 12.98
N TYR A 244 -1.06 -5.70 12.67
CA TYR A 244 -2.52 -5.65 12.69
C TYR A 244 -3.08 -5.25 14.06
N LEU A 245 -2.53 -5.78 15.16
CA LEU A 245 -2.97 -5.47 16.53
C LEU A 245 -2.68 -4.01 16.93
N ILE A 246 -1.56 -3.47 16.45
CA ILE A 246 -1.07 -2.14 16.80
C ILE A 246 -1.70 -1.05 15.92
N TYR A 247 -1.98 -1.36 14.65
CA TYR A 247 -2.45 -0.41 13.64
C TYR A 247 -3.68 0.42 14.06
N PRO A 248 -4.78 -0.16 14.57
CA PRO A 248 -5.96 0.60 14.99
C PRO A 248 -5.64 1.72 15.99
N ILE A 249 -4.78 1.45 16.96
CA ILE A 249 -4.52 2.37 18.09
C ILE A 249 -3.87 3.65 17.57
N TYR A 250 -2.71 3.52 16.92
CA TYR A 250 -1.95 4.69 16.49
C TYR A 250 -2.62 5.34 15.28
N ARG A 251 -3.30 4.59 14.41
CA ARG A 251 -3.92 5.15 13.20
C ARG A 251 -5.07 6.09 13.52
N ILE A 252 -5.96 5.72 14.45
CA ILE A 252 -7.07 6.57 14.91
C ILE A 252 -6.51 7.88 15.50
N GLN A 253 -5.53 7.77 16.40
CA GLN A 253 -4.90 8.94 17.04
C GLN A 253 -4.15 9.81 16.03
N THR A 254 -3.48 9.21 15.06
CA THR A 254 -2.79 9.93 13.97
C THR A 254 -3.79 10.77 13.18
N CYS A 255 -4.94 10.20 12.80
CA CYS A 255 -5.97 10.93 12.05
C CYS A 255 -6.50 12.12 12.84
N TYR A 256 -6.78 11.93 14.12
CA TYR A 256 -7.23 13.01 15.00
C TYR A 256 -6.17 14.11 15.17
N LEU A 257 -4.92 13.75 15.49
CA LEU A 257 -3.82 14.71 15.67
C LEU A 257 -3.47 15.48 14.39
N GLN A 258 -3.66 14.86 13.22
CA GLN A 258 -3.41 15.51 11.95
C GLN A 258 -4.38 16.67 11.71
N LEU A 259 -5.63 16.55 12.17
CA LEU A 259 -6.68 17.57 12.02
C LEU A 259 -6.66 18.57 13.19
N GLU A 260 -6.59 18.09 14.43
CA GLU A 260 -6.82 18.92 15.63
C GLU A 260 -5.56 19.47 16.29
N TYR A 261 -4.38 18.90 16.02
CA TYR A 261 -3.12 19.30 16.66
C TYR A 261 -2.14 19.95 15.69
N SER A 262 -1.53 19.15 14.81
CA SER A 262 -0.52 19.62 13.88
C SER A 262 -0.28 18.59 12.78
N ALA A 263 -0.73 18.93 11.58
CA ALA A 263 -0.46 18.15 10.38
C ALA A 263 1.04 18.00 10.11
N LEU A 264 1.83 19.07 10.33
CA LEU A 264 3.27 19.06 10.10
C LEU A 264 3.98 18.08 11.04
N LYS A 265 3.77 18.18 12.36
CA LYS A 265 4.44 17.28 13.33
C LYS A 265 4.04 15.82 13.11
N THR A 266 2.77 15.56 12.82
CA THR A 266 2.25 14.22 12.58
C THR A 266 2.82 13.62 11.29
N THR A 267 2.91 14.42 10.23
CA THR A 267 3.55 14.03 8.96
C THR A 267 5.04 13.76 9.12
N THR A 268 5.77 14.63 9.83
CA THR A 268 7.19 14.44 10.12
C THR A 268 7.43 13.14 10.88
N ASN A 269 6.59 12.81 11.86
CA ASN A 269 6.67 11.55 12.59
C ASN A 269 6.48 10.33 11.67
N LYS A 270 5.52 10.39 10.73
CA LYS A 270 5.34 9.35 9.72
C LYS A 270 6.56 9.20 8.81
N ILE A 271 7.18 10.31 8.40
CA ILE A 271 8.41 10.30 7.59
C ILE A 271 9.55 9.60 8.36
N PHE A 272 9.77 9.95 9.64
CA PHE A 272 10.78 9.28 10.48
C PHE A 272 10.51 7.76 10.61
N SER A 273 9.25 7.37 10.80
CA SER A 273 8.88 5.96 10.82
C SER A 273 9.21 5.25 9.51
N CYS A 274 9.02 5.92 8.38
CA CYS A 274 9.31 5.35 7.06
C CYS A 274 10.82 5.22 6.83
N ILE A 275 11.61 6.23 7.24
CA ILE A 275 13.08 6.17 7.22
C ILE A 275 13.59 5.02 8.09
N LEU A 276 13.01 4.83 9.29
CA LEU A 276 13.36 3.72 10.17
C LEU A 276 13.12 2.38 9.46
N ARG A 277 11.94 2.18 8.86
CA ARG A 277 11.62 0.96 8.09
C ARG A 277 12.58 0.72 6.94
N MET A 278 12.93 1.79 6.20
CA MET A 278 13.89 1.74 5.11
C MET A 278 15.29 1.33 5.62
N GLY A 279 15.74 1.89 6.75
CA GLY A 279 17.01 1.52 7.38
C GLY A 279 17.12 0.02 7.67
N PHE A 280 16.05 -0.58 8.19
CA PHE A 280 16.00 -2.03 8.44
C PHE A 280 16.08 -2.88 7.17
N SER A 281 15.62 -2.36 6.03
CA SER A 281 15.62 -3.10 4.76
C SER A 281 17.03 -3.36 4.23
N PHE A 282 18.03 -2.64 4.72
CA PHE A 282 19.45 -2.86 4.41
C PHE A 282 20.13 -3.92 5.30
N LEU A 283 19.44 -4.42 6.34
CA LEU A 283 20.00 -5.47 7.20
C LEU A 283 20.11 -6.80 6.45
N LYS A 284 21.26 -7.45 6.57
CA LYS A 284 21.51 -8.80 6.03
C LYS A 284 20.86 -9.86 6.90
N THR A 285 19.54 -9.98 6.74
CA THR A 285 18.68 -10.98 7.37
C THR A 285 17.43 -11.18 6.51
N PRO A 286 16.88 -12.40 6.44
CA PRO A 286 15.67 -12.63 5.64
C PRO A 286 14.42 -11.97 6.23
N TYR A 287 14.50 -11.52 7.48
CA TYR A 287 13.41 -10.90 8.20
C TYR A 287 13.45 -9.37 8.17
N CYS A 288 14.35 -8.77 7.37
CA CYS A 288 14.62 -7.33 7.38
C CYS A 288 13.36 -6.47 7.14
N THR A 289 12.52 -6.84 6.18
CA THR A 289 11.26 -6.15 5.87
C THR A 289 10.26 -6.23 7.01
N GLY A 290 10.08 -7.43 7.58
CA GLY A 290 9.16 -7.69 8.69
C GLY A 290 9.59 -7.00 9.99
N LEU A 291 10.88 -7.06 10.33
CA LEU A 291 11.47 -6.33 11.44
C LEU A 291 11.31 -4.82 11.25
N GLY A 292 11.62 -4.31 10.05
CA GLY A 292 11.42 -2.90 9.72
C GLY A 292 9.97 -2.47 9.89
N GLN A 293 9.01 -3.30 9.46
CA GLN A 293 7.58 -3.04 9.62
C GLN A 293 7.21 -2.95 11.11
N VAL A 294 7.53 -3.98 11.90
CA VAL A 294 7.24 -4.01 13.35
C VAL A 294 7.89 -2.84 14.09
N CYS A 295 9.19 -2.59 13.88
CA CYS A 295 9.91 -1.50 14.54
C CYS A 295 9.31 -0.14 14.18
N SER A 296 8.94 0.08 12.92
CA SER A 296 8.31 1.31 12.46
C SER A 296 6.91 1.52 13.06
N SER A 297 6.11 0.46 13.18
CA SER A 297 4.79 0.51 13.79
C SER A 297 4.85 0.72 15.30
N LEU A 298 5.81 0.10 15.99
CA LEU A 298 6.05 0.33 17.42
C LEU A 298 6.50 1.78 17.68
N TYR A 299 7.40 2.30 16.84
CA TYR A 299 7.79 3.71 16.89
C TYR A 299 6.58 4.63 16.71
N GLN A 300 5.72 4.39 15.70
CA GLN A 300 4.51 5.16 15.49
C GLN A 300 3.57 5.07 16.68
N LEU A 301 3.36 3.88 17.25
CA LEU A 301 2.54 3.69 18.43
C LEU A 301 3.02 4.57 19.59
N LEU A 302 4.29 4.45 19.97
CA LEU A 302 4.85 5.17 21.11
C LEU A 302 4.83 6.68 20.89
N SER A 303 5.29 7.14 19.72
CA SER A 303 5.37 8.57 19.40
C SER A 303 4.00 9.24 19.31
N ILE A 304 3.03 8.60 18.65
CA ILE A 304 1.67 9.12 18.51
C ILE A 304 0.94 9.09 19.85
N GLN A 305 1.07 8.02 20.63
CA GLN A 305 0.49 7.97 21.98
C GLN A 305 1.06 9.07 22.86
N TYR A 306 2.38 9.31 22.82
CA TYR A 306 3.00 10.40 23.56
C TYR A 306 2.42 11.76 23.13
N LEU A 307 2.37 12.04 21.83
CA LEU A 307 1.79 13.30 21.31
C LEU A 307 0.31 13.46 21.68
N PHE A 308 -0.46 12.38 21.61
CA PHE A 308 -1.88 12.38 21.93
C PHE A 308 -2.11 12.66 23.41
N HIS A 309 -1.51 11.88 24.31
CA HIS A 309 -1.70 12.04 25.75
C HIS A 309 -1.03 13.29 26.31
N LYS A 310 -0.03 13.86 25.64
CA LYS A 310 0.55 15.15 26.02
C LYS A 310 -0.45 16.30 25.83
N ASN A 311 -1.24 16.26 24.76
CA ASN A 311 -2.10 17.39 24.37
C ASN A 311 -3.59 17.17 24.69
N TYR A 312 -4.04 15.92 24.78
CA TYR A 312 -5.45 15.55 24.92
C TYR A 312 -5.68 14.54 26.04
N ARG A 313 -6.93 14.45 26.48
CA ARG A 313 -7.44 13.42 27.38
C ARG A 313 -8.72 12.85 26.79
N VAL A 314 -8.88 11.52 26.88
CA VAL A 314 -10.13 10.85 26.54
C VAL A 314 -10.98 10.74 27.81
N LEU A 315 -12.22 11.18 27.73
CA LEU A 315 -13.23 11.02 28.78
C LEU A 315 -13.85 9.61 28.74
N GLU A 316 -14.63 9.26 29.77
CA GLU A 316 -15.27 7.94 29.87
C GLU A 316 -16.25 7.67 28.72
N ASP A 317 -16.97 8.70 28.27
CA ASP A 317 -17.87 8.67 27.11
C ASP A 317 -17.11 8.57 25.76
N GLY A 318 -15.78 8.65 25.77
CA GLY A 318 -14.92 8.59 24.59
C GLY A 318 -14.66 9.94 23.92
N THR A 319 -15.20 11.04 24.46
CA THR A 319 -14.97 12.40 23.97
C THR A 319 -13.51 12.80 24.22
N VAL A 320 -12.89 13.47 23.25
CA VAL A 320 -11.49 13.92 23.33
C VAL A 320 -11.44 15.40 23.67
N LEU A 321 -10.85 15.74 24.82
CA LEU A 321 -10.70 17.12 25.27
C LEU A 321 -9.24 17.56 25.25
N LYS A 322 -9.01 18.82 24.82
CA LYS A 322 -7.69 19.44 24.86
C LYS A 322 -7.33 19.82 26.30
N LYS A 323 -6.15 19.42 26.76
CA LYS A 323 -5.75 19.62 28.17
C LYS A 323 -5.69 21.09 28.60
N ASN A 324 -5.40 22.02 27.68
CA ASN A 324 -5.38 23.45 27.99
C ASN A 324 -6.78 24.05 28.17
N GLU A 325 -7.82 23.43 27.61
CA GLU A 325 -9.21 23.86 27.77
C GLU A 325 -9.80 23.34 29.08
N LEU A 326 -9.45 22.11 29.48
CA LEU A 326 -9.78 21.54 30.80
C LEU A 326 -9.29 22.40 31.98
N VAL A 327 -8.11 23.04 31.86
CA VAL A 327 -7.59 23.92 32.90
C VAL A 327 -8.39 25.23 32.97
N LYS A 328 -8.77 25.79 31.82
CA LYS A 328 -9.60 27.01 31.75
C LYS A 328 -11.02 26.77 32.26
N GLU A 329 -11.61 25.62 31.95
CA GLU A 329 -12.94 25.24 32.38
C GLU A 329 -12.99 25.00 33.89
N LYS A 330 -11.98 24.30 34.45
CA LYS A 330 -11.84 24.14 35.91
C LYS A 330 -11.62 25.45 36.65
N LEU A 331 -10.83 26.37 36.08
CA LEU A 331 -10.61 27.70 36.67
C LEU A 331 -11.90 28.53 36.68
N LYS A 332 -12.69 28.51 35.59
CA LYS A 332 -14.01 29.15 35.56
C LYS A 332 -14.97 28.61 36.62
N THR A 333 -15.06 27.29 36.77
CA THR A 333 -15.94 26.69 37.79
C THR A 333 -15.49 26.98 39.23
N LEU A 334 -14.23 27.34 39.44
CA LEU A 334 -13.69 27.75 40.75
C LEU A 334 -13.84 29.25 41.02
N GLU A 335 -13.98 30.07 39.97
CA GLU A 335 -14.29 31.51 40.08
C GLU A 335 -15.80 31.76 40.28
N GLU A 336 -16.64 30.80 39.89
CA GLU A 336 -18.11 30.85 40.03
C GLU A 336 -18.64 30.21 41.33
N ALA A 337 -17.77 29.57 42.13
CA ALA A 337 -18.08 28.94 43.43
C ALA A 337 -17.45 29.74 44.58
#